data_AF-A0A2M7X049-F1
#
_entry.id   AF-A0A2M7X049-F1
#
_cell.length_a   1.000
_cell.length_b   1.000
_cell.length_c   1.000
_cell.angle_alpha   90.00
_cell.angle_beta   90.00
_cell.angle_gamma   90.00
#
_symmetry.space_group_name_H-M   'P 1'
#
loop_
_entity.id
_entity.type
_entity.pdbx_description
1 polymer ?
#
loop_
_entity_poly.entity_id
_entity_poly.type
_entity_poly.pdbx_seq_one_letter_code
_entity_poly.pdbx_strand_id
1 'polypeptide(L)'
;MPNRYILLASNAGNFAPHIQNVVGEHGTPTQATFVTTAANPYEKKEWMEFDIQAFENNGISITRIDFAGLTEEKCIDVLNKTSTLVVGGGNPLYLLEILQQKNLISLISRRVTE
;
A
#
# COMPACT_ATOMS: atom_id res chain seq x y z
N MET A 1 -2.40 3.38 -23.04
CA MET A 1 -1.99 2.64 -21.82
C MET A 1 -2.66 3.30 -20.63
N PRO A 2 -3.12 2.57 -19.60
CA PRO A 2 -3.66 3.21 -18.40
C PRO A 2 -2.59 4.08 -17.74
N ASN A 3 -2.97 5.26 -17.24
CA ASN A 3 -2.06 6.11 -16.47
C ASN A 3 -1.63 5.37 -15.21
N ARG A 4 -0.32 5.33 -14.96
CA ARG A 4 0.26 4.78 -13.72
C ARG A 4 0.79 5.91 -12.87
N TYR A 5 0.48 5.86 -11.59
CA TYR A 5 0.93 6.83 -10.61
C TYR A 5 1.76 6.12 -9.54
N ILE A 6 2.96 6.64 -9.29
CA ILE A 6 3.75 6.31 -8.11
C ILE A 6 3.75 7.58 -7.25
N LEU A 7 3.09 7.50 -6.10
CA LEU A 7 2.96 8.61 -5.17
C LEU A 7 3.79 8.30 -3.93
N LEU A 8 4.86 9.06 -3.73
CA LEU A 8 5.73 8.92 -2.57
C LEU A 8 5.35 10.00 -1.56
N ALA A 9 4.90 9.59 -0.37
CA ALA A 9 4.48 10.48 0.71
C ALA A 9 5.27 10.17 1.98
N SER A 10 5.73 11.22 2.68
CA SER A 10 6.34 11.10 4.00
C SER A 10 5.31 10.75 5.08
N ASN A 11 4.04 11.08 4.85
CA ASN A 11 2.91 10.75 5.70
C ASN A 11 1.70 10.50 4.79
N ALA A 12 1.20 9.27 4.77
CA ALA A 12 0.16 8.87 3.83
C ALA A 12 -1.21 9.47 4.22
N GLY A 13 -1.52 9.59 5.51
CA GLY A 13 -2.78 10.15 5.99
C GLY A 13 -2.95 11.62 5.66
N ASN A 14 -1.88 12.42 5.78
CA ASN A 14 -1.89 13.82 5.35
C ASN A 14 -1.98 13.97 3.83
N PHE A 15 -1.55 12.96 3.07
CA PHE A 15 -1.61 12.97 1.62
C PHE A 15 -2.96 12.48 1.06
N ALA A 16 -3.66 11.59 1.78
CA ALA A 16 -4.91 10.99 1.32
C ALA A 16 -5.97 12.02 0.83
N PRO A 17 -6.21 13.15 1.51
CA PRO A 17 -7.15 14.19 1.04
C PRO A 17 -6.73 14.87 -0.27
N HIS A 18 -5.49 14.70 -0.71
CA HIS A 18 -4.92 15.37 -1.87
C HIS A 18 -4.71 14.45 -3.07
N ILE A 19 -5.05 13.16 -2.96
CA ILE A 19 -4.88 12.20 -4.06
C ILE A 19 -5.56 12.68 -5.34
N GLN A 20 -6.82 13.12 -5.25
CA GLN A 20 -7.59 13.59 -6.40
C GLN A 20 -6.93 14.79 -7.11
N ASN A 21 -6.18 15.63 -6.39
CA ASN A 21 -5.46 16.76 -6.98
C ASN A 21 -4.30 16.30 -7.88
N VAL A 22 -3.76 15.10 -7.66
CA VAL A 22 -2.62 14.56 -8.42
C VAL A 22 -3.10 13.63 -9.52
N VAL A 23 -4.07 12.75 -9.23
CA VAL A 23 -4.51 11.71 -10.18
C VAL A 23 -5.78 12.08 -10.94
N GLY A 24 -6.45 13.18 -10.56
CA GLY A 24 -7.74 13.59 -11.11
C GLY A 24 -8.91 12.74 -10.60
N GLU A 25 -10.14 13.16 -10.92
CA GLU A 25 -11.36 12.48 -10.49
C GLU A 25 -11.41 11.02 -10.97
N HIS A 26 -11.18 10.78 -12.26
CA HIS A 26 -11.19 9.44 -12.85
C HIS A 26 -9.99 8.56 -12.46
N GLY A 27 -8.93 9.14 -11.89
CA GLY A 27 -7.77 8.41 -11.38
C GLY A 27 -7.85 8.11 -9.89
N THR A 28 -8.81 8.69 -9.17
CA THR A 28 -8.93 8.53 -7.72
C THR A 28 -9.46 7.13 -7.40
N PRO A 29 -8.75 6.34 -6.57
CA PRO A 29 -9.18 4.98 -6.28
C PRO A 29 -10.40 4.98 -5.35
N THR A 30 -11.35 4.08 -5.58
CA THR A 30 -12.45 3.80 -4.64
C THR A 30 -12.10 2.71 -3.62
N GLN A 31 -11.07 1.92 -3.92
CA GLN A 31 -10.55 0.86 -3.07
C GLN A 31 -9.02 0.78 -3.16
N ALA A 32 -8.37 0.42 -2.06
CA ALA A 32 -6.94 0.16 -2.02
C ALA A 32 -6.59 -0.96 -1.05
N THR A 33 -5.50 -1.67 -1.36
CA THR A 33 -4.88 -2.64 -0.45
C THR A 33 -3.78 -1.94 0.32
N PHE A 34 -3.87 -1.89 1.64
CA PHE A 34 -2.93 -1.23 2.54
C PHE A 34 -2.00 -2.26 3.20
N VAL A 35 -0.70 -2.19 2.91
CA VAL A 35 0.32 -3.09 3.45
C VAL A 35 0.75 -2.62 4.83
N THR A 36 0.47 -3.43 5.85
CA THR A 36 0.78 -3.13 7.27
C THR A 36 2.11 -3.72 7.74
N THR A 37 2.78 -4.53 6.90
CA THR A 37 3.99 -5.30 7.24
C THR A 37 5.09 -4.47 7.90
N ALA A 38 5.37 -3.27 7.37
CA ALA A 38 6.43 -2.40 7.89
C ALA A 38 6.19 -1.96 9.34
N ALA A 39 4.94 -1.96 9.81
CA ALA A 39 4.57 -1.60 11.16
C ALA A 39 4.77 -2.73 12.18
N ASN A 40 4.98 -3.98 11.75
CA ASN A 40 5.03 -5.14 12.65
C ASN A 40 6.03 -5.02 13.80
N PRO A 41 7.25 -4.47 13.61
CA PRO A 41 8.22 -4.33 14.71
C PRO A 41 7.81 -3.34 15.82
N TYR A 42 6.75 -2.54 15.63
CA TYR A 42 6.33 -1.52 16.58
C TYR A 42 5.18 -2.01 17.46
N GLU A 43 5.24 -1.71 18.76
CA GLU A 43 4.15 -2.01 19.70
C GLU A 43 2.94 -1.09 19.48
N LYS A 44 3.19 0.21 19.24
CA LYS A 44 2.16 1.21 18.97
C LYS A 44 2.18 1.61 17.50
N LYS A 45 1.02 1.56 16.87
CA LYS A 45 0.83 1.78 15.42
C LYS A 45 -0.24 2.84 15.13
N GLU A 46 -0.42 3.80 16.04
CA GLU A 46 -1.46 4.84 15.96
C GLU A 46 -1.34 5.67 14.67
N TRP A 47 -0.12 5.96 14.22
CA TRP A 47 0.14 6.64 12.95
C TRP A 47 -0.41 5.85 11.75
N MET A 48 -0.40 4.51 11.81
CA MET A 48 -0.86 3.64 10.74
C MET A 48 -2.38 3.64 10.68
N GLU A 49 -3.03 3.58 11.85
CA GLU A 49 -4.48 3.68 11.93
C GLU A 49 -4.95 5.08 11.51
N PHE A 50 -4.20 6.14 11.84
CA PHE A 50 -4.44 7.48 11.31
C PHE A 50 -4.35 7.50 9.77
N ASP A 51 -3.31 6.92 9.20
CA ASP A 51 -3.15 6.84 7.75
C ASP A 51 -4.36 6.13 7.12
N ILE A 52 -4.71 4.93 7.61
CA ILE A 52 -5.84 4.14 7.09
C ILE A 52 -7.16 4.90 7.21
N GLN A 53 -7.42 5.50 8.38
CA GLN A 53 -8.64 6.26 8.62
C GLN A 53 -8.74 7.48 7.71
N ALA A 54 -7.61 8.12 7.38
CA ALA A 54 -7.61 9.22 6.42
C ALA A 54 -8.01 8.76 5.02
N PHE A 55 -7.56 7.59 4.55
CA PHE A 55 -8.05 7.04 3.27
C PHE A 55 -9.56 6.73 3.32
N GLU A 56 -10.03 6.09 4.39
CA GLU A 56 -11.45 5.76 4.58
C GLU A 56 -12.33 7.02 4.62
N ASN A 57 -11.91 8.06 5.33
CA ASN A 57 -12.59 9.35 5.40
C ASN A 57 -12.67 10.09 4.05
N ASN A 58 -11.78 9.74 3.10
CA ASN A 58 -11.79 10.28 1.74
C ASN A 58 -12.48 9.34 0.74
N GLY A 59 -13.30 8.39 1.23
CA GLY A 59 -14.13 7.52 0.39
C GLY A 59 -13.38 6.35 -0.24
N ILE A 60 -12.18 6.04 0.25
CA ILE A 60 -11.34 4.94 -0.26
C ILE A 60 -11.48 3.75 0.69
N SER A 61 -12.09 2.67 0.22
CA SER A 61 -12.21 1.43 1.00
C SER A 61 -10.85 0.74 1.15
N ILE A 62 -10.45 0.43 2.39
CA ILE A 62 -9.13 -0.15 2.69
C ILE A 62 -9.24 -1.64 3.02
N THR A 63 -8.52 -2.46 2.25
CA THR A 63 -8.21 -3.85 2.62
C THR A 63 -6.82 -3.91 3.22
N ARG A 64 -6.71 -4.27 4.51
CA ARG A 64 -5.42 -4.42 5.18
C ARG A 64 -4.74 -5.74 4.78
N ILE A 65 -3.44 -5.72 4.54
CA ILE A 65 -2.64 -6.92 4.31
C ILE A 65 -1.32 -6.88 5.08
N ASP A 66 -0.99 -7.98 5.74
CA ASP A 66 0.34 -8.23 6.29
C ASP A 66 1.00 -9.36 5.50
N PHE A 67 2.03 -9.04 4.73
CA PHE A 67 2.77 -10.04 3.95
C PHE A 67 3.58 -11.00 4.82
N ALA A 68 3.94 -10.61 6.05
CA ALA A 68 4.67 -11.51 6.95
C ALA A 68 3.81 -12.70 7.36
N GLY A 69 2.50 -12.48 7.56
CA GLY A 69 1.54 -13.50 7.98
C GLY A 69 0.98 -14.38 6.85
N LEU A 70 1.37 -14.16 5.59
CA LEU A 70 0.82 -14.85 4.42
C LEU A 70 1.86 -15.73 3.72
N THR A 71 1.39 -16.72 2.96
CA THR A 71 2.26 -17.48 2.05
C THR A 71 2.60 -16.64 0.81
N GLU A 72 3.70 -16.96 0.13
CA GLU A 72 4.08 -16.30 -1.12
C GLU A 72 2.94 -16.30 -2.14
N GLU A 73 2.30 -17.46 -2.35
CA GLU A 73 1.18 -17.62 -3.29
C GLU A 73 0.00 -16.68 -2.97
N LYS A 74 -0.35 -16.53 -1.67
CA LYS A 74 -1.40 -15.62 -1.24
C LYS A 74 -1.01 -14.16 -1.44
N CYS A 75 0.24 -13.79 -1.17
CA CYS A 75 0.75 -12.45 -1.44
C CYS A 75 0.64 -12.12 -2.94
N ILE A 76 1.06 -13.05 -3.81
CA ILE A 76 0.98 -12.91 -5.27
C ILE A 76 -0.47 -12.78 -5.73
N ASP A 77 -1.39 -13.59 -5.21
CA ASP A 77 -2.82 -13.53 -5.55
C ASP A 77 -3.42 -12.16 -5.18
N VAL A 78 -3.15 -11.65 -3.98
CA VAL A 78 -3.60 -10.32 -3.57
C VAL A 78 -2.99 -9.23 -4.44
N LEU A 79 -1.68 -9.29 -4.71
CA LEU A 79 -1.01 -8.33 -5.59
C LEU A 79 -1.59 -8.38 -7.01
N ASN A 80 -1.98 -9.52 -7.55
CA ASN A 80 -2.58 -9.58 -8.89
C ASN A 80 -4.00 -8.99 -8.94
N LYS A 81 -4.75 -9.06 -7.85
CA LYS A 81 -6.14 -8.53 -7.75
C LYS A 81 -6.22 -7.07 -7.35
N THR A 82 -5.16 -6.54 -6.74
CA THR A 82 -5.13 -5.17 -6.21
C THR A 82 -4.90 -4.16 -7.32
N SER A 83 -5.83 -3.23 -7.59
CA SER A 83 -5.59 -2.11 -8.51
C SER A 83 -4.66 -1.05 -7.90
N THR A 84 -4.90 -0.69 -6.64
CA THR A 84 -4.17 0.35 -5.90
C THR A 84 -3.52 -0.25 -4.67
N LEU A 85 -2.19 -0.16 -4.58
CA LEU A 85 -1.42 -0.63 -3.44
C LEU A 85 -0.90 0.57 -2.65
N VAL A 86 -1.20 0.62 -1.36
CA VAL A 86 -0.64 1.58 -0.42
C VAL A 86 0.32 0.83 0.49
N VAL A 87 1.57 1.29 0.57
CA VAL A 87 2.57 0.71 1.48
C VAL A 87 2.65 1.61 2.70
N GLY A 88 2.19 1.11 3.85
CA GLY A 88 2.25 1.84 5.11
C GLY A 88 3.69 2.11 5.56
N GLY A 89 3.87 3.15 6.39
CA GLY A 89 5.14 3.47 7.02
C GLY A 89 5.64 2.40 8.01
N GLY A 90 6.77 2.66 8.65
CA GLY A 90 7.34 1.76 9.66
C GLY A 90 8.81 1.45 9.40
N ASN A 91 9.21 0.19 9.56
CA ASN A 91 10.60 -0.25 9.38
C ASN A 91 10.82 -0.71 7.93
N PRO A 92 11.57 0.05 7.11
CA PRO A 92 11.77 -0.27 5.71
C PRO A 92 12.63 -1.52 5.50
N LEU A 93 13.58 -1.81 6.39
CA LEU A 93 14.43 -3.00 6.28
C LEU A 93 13.63 -4.28 6.57
N TYR A 94 12.76 -4.24 7.59
CA TYR A 94 11.86 -5.35 7.88
C TYR A 94 10.91 -5.62 6.70
N LEU A 95 10.32 -4.56 6.13
CA LEU A 95 9.49 -4.70 4.94
C LEU A 95 10.28 -5.34 3.79
N LEU A 96 11.48 -4.82 3.49
CA LEU A 96 12.32 -5.32 2.41
C LEU A 96 12.67 -6.81 2.60
N GLU A 97 13.04 -7.21 3.81
CA GLU A 97 13.33 -8.59 4.16
C GLU A 97 12.13 -9.50 3.85
N ILE A 98 10.92 -9.14 4.29
CA ILE A 98 9.71 -9.93 4.01
C ILE A 98 9.42 -10.00 2.51
N LEU A 99 9.55 -8.88 1.78
CA LEU A 99 9.33 -8.88 0.33
C LEU A 99 10.34 -9.76 -0.42
N GLN A 100 11.59 -9.81 0.04
CA GLN A 100 12.63 -10.68 -0.52
C GLN A 100 12.35 -12.15 -0.21
N GLN A 101 12.01 -12.48 1.05
CA GLN A 101 11.67 -13.85 1.47
C GLN A 101 10.48 -14.43 0.70
N LYS A 102 9.56 -13.57 0.24
CA LYS A 102 8.35 -13.93 -0.53
C LYS A 102 8.50 -13.72 -2.05
N ASN A 103 9.70 -13.39 -2.54
CA ASN A 103 9.97 -13.13 -3.96
C ASN A 103 9.05 -12.06 -4.63
N LEU A 104 8.59 -11.05 -3.88
CA LEU A 104 7.58 -10.09 -4.35
C LEU A 104 8.16 -8.87 -5.08
N ILE A 105 9.47 -8.61 -4.96
CA ILE A 105 10.11 -7.40 -5.50
C ILE A 105 9.97 -7.29 -7.02
N SER A 106 10.18 -8.39 -7.74
CA SER A 106 10.06 -8.42 -9.20
C SER A 106 8.63 -8.17 -9.65
N LEU A 107 7.65 -8.78 -8.95
CA LEU A 107 6.23 -8.60 -9.24
C LEU A 107 5.80 -7.15 -9.03
N ILE A 108 6.13 -6.54 -7.88
CA ILE A 108 5.79 -5.15 -7.58
C ILE A 108 6.46 -4.20 -8.57
N SER A 109 7.74 -4.40 -8.85
CA SER A 109 8.49 -3.60 -9.84
C SER A 109 7.82 -3.65 -11.22
N ARG A 110 7.48 -4.86 -11.70
CA ARG A 110 6.79 -5.03 -12.97
C ARG A 110 5.47 -4.27 -13.03
N ARG A 111 4.67 -4.32 -11.95
CA ARG A 111 3.37 -3.65 -11.90
C ARG A 111 3.46 -2.13 -11.95
N VAL A 112 4.57 -1.54 -11.53
CA VAL A 112 4.78 -0.09 -11.60
C VAL A 112 5.43 0.36 -12.90
N THR A 113 6.22 -0.50 -13.57
CA THR A 113 6.96 -0.16 -14.80
C THR A 113 6.28 -0.60 -16.09
N GLU A 114 5.64 -1.77 -16.14
CA GLU A 114 5.13 -2.44 -17.35
C GLU A 114 3.63 -2.35 -17.52
#